data_AF-A0A804PXJ8-F1
#
_entry.id   AF-A0A804PXJ8-F1
#
_cell.length_a   1.000
_cell.length_b   1.000
_cell.length_c   1.000
_cell.angle_alpha   90.00
_cell.angle_beta   90.00
_cell.angle_gamma   90.00
#
_symmetry.space_group_name_H-M   'P 1'
#
loop_
_entity.id
_entity.type
_entity.pdbx_description
1 polymer ?
#
loop_
_entity_poly.entity_id
_entity_poly.type
_entity_poly.pdbx_seq_one_letter_code
_entity_poly.pdbx_strand_id
1 'polypeptide(L)'
;MDDAQGYQEGDDHDLVMQKQEWIKTQDMLKSKLILEDEFAWSLPSVGSGLDEPEWCKLKYIGGTDISFLKEDPSTACAAVVVLNADTLEVVHEEFNVVRLQVPYIPGFLAFRESRAKGF
;
A
#
# COMPACT_ATOMS: atom_id res chain seq x y z
N MET A 1 12.95 37.44 -16.93
CA MET A 1 11.56 37.14 -17.33
C MET A 1 11.34 35.68 -17.01
N ASP A 2 11.54 35.25 -15.77
CA ASP A 2 10.87 35.61 -14.51
C ASP A 2 10.04 34.38 -14.18
N ASP A 3 10.54 33.58 -13.24
CA ASP A 3 9.74 32.73 -12.35
C ASP A 3 10.67 32.15 -11.30
N ALA A 4 11.21 33.03 -10.45
CA ALA A 4 11.65 32.66 -9.12
C ALA A 4 10.41 32.62 -8.22
N GLN A 5 9.66 31.52 -8.28
CA GLN A 5 8.54 31.29 -7.36
C GLN A 5 9.11 30.89 -6.00
N GLY A 6 8.73 31.67 -4.98
CA GLY A 6 9.37 31.73 -3.68
C GLY A 6 9.31 30.44 -2.88
N TYR A 7 10.47 30.04 -2.37
CA TYR A 7 10.56 29.20 -1.19
C TYR A 7 10.05 30.00 0.01
N GLN A 8 8.90 29.64 0.56
CA GLN A 8 8.43 30.18 1.85
C GLN A 8 9.01 29.32 2.97
N GLU A 9 9.77 29.94 3.87
CA GLU A 9 10.44 29.34 5.03
C GLU A 9 9.49 28.56 5.97
N GLY A 10 8.17 28.80 5.88
CA GLY A 10 7.13 28.08 6.60
C GLY A 10 6.91 26.63 6.13
N ASP A 11 7.16 26.32 4.85
CA ASP A 11 6.96 24.97 4.32
C ASP A 11 7.94 23.96 4.95
N ASP A 12 9.17 24.40 5.26
CA ASP A 12 10.18 23.51 5.83
C ASP A 12 9.85 23.11 7.29
N HIS A 13 9.39 24.06 8.10
CA HIS A 13 9.01 23.78 9.49
C HIS A 13 7.86 22.79 9.58
N ASP A 14 6.81 22.98 8.77
CA ASP A 14 5.64 22.10 8.75
C ASP A 14 6.01 20.70 8.25
N LEU A 15 6.87 20.60 7.24
CA LEU A 15 7.40 19.31 6.77
C LEU A 15 8.25 18.59 7.84
N VAL A 16 9.05 19.32 8.62
CA VAL A 16 9.82 18.75 9.74
C VAL A 16 8.89 18.22 10.83
N MET A 17 7.86 18.99 11.20
CA MET A 17 6.85 18.55 12.17
C MET A 17 6.08 17.32 11.69
N GLN A 18 5.66 17.31 10.43
CA GLN A 18 4.97 16.18 9.83
C GLN A 18 5.84 14.92 9.83
N LYS A 19 7.12 15.03 9.49
CA LYS A 19 8.07 13.91 9.56
C LYS A 19 8.23 13.37 10.98
N GLN A 20 8.35 14.24 11.98
CA GLN A 20 8.45 13.81 13.38
C GLN A 20 7.20 13.06 13.85
N GLU A 21 6.01 13.52 13.46
CA GLU A 21 4.77 12.82 13.73
C GLU A 21 4.74 11.44 13.07
N TRP A 22 5.10 11.36 11.78
CA TRP A 22 5.12 10.10 11.05
C TRP A 22 6.14 9.11 11.57
N ILE A 23 7.31 9.56 12.04
CA ILE A 23 8.30 8.68 12.71
C ILE A 23 7.68 8.06 13.96
N LYS A 24 7.02 8.86 14.80
CA LYS A 24 6.31 8.34 15.99
C LYS A 24 5.23 7.33 15.61
N THR A 25 4.48 7.60 14.53
CA THR A 25 3.47 6.66 14.02
C THR A 25 4.10 5.38 13.48
N GLN A 26 5.20 5.46 12.72
CA GLN A 26 5.92 4.30 12.20
C GLN A 26 6.43 3.43 13.35
N ASP A 27 7.06 4.00 14.37
CA ASP A 27 7.55 3.25 15.53
C ASP A 27 6.41 2.58 16.30
N MET A 28 5.30 3.31 16.49
CA MET A 28 4.10 2.76 17.14
C MET A 28 3.50 1.60 16.34
N LEU A 29 3.34 1.73 15.02
CA LEU A 29 2.80 0.66 14.18
C LEU A 29 3.77 -0.52 14.06
N LYS A 30 5.08 -0.25 13.98
CA LYS A 30 6.12 -1.29 13.95
C LYS A 30 6.09 -2.18 15.20
N SER A 31 5.76 -1.62 16.37
CA SER A 31 5.61 -2.43 17.59
C SER A 31 4.43 -3.42 17.56
N LYS A 32 3.51 -3.27 16.58
CA LYS A 32 2.36 -4.17 16.36
C LYS A 32 2.61 -5.18 15.23
N LEU A 33 3.81 -5.19 14.65
CA LEU A 33 4.15 -6.09 13.55
C LEU A 33 4.27 -7.53 14.06
N ILE A 34 3.47 -8.42 13.49
CA ILE A 34 3.55 -9.87 13.71
C ILE A 34 4.45 -10.45 12.61
N LEU A 35 5.47 -11.21 13.03
CA LEU A 35 6.48 -11.79 12.13
C LEU A 35 6.35 -13.31 11.98
N GLU A 36 5.39 -13.90 12.68
CA GLU A 36 5.12 -15.34 12.66
C GLU A 36 3.80 -15.59 11.93
N ASP A 37 3.71 -16.69 11.19
CA ASP A 37 2.50 -17.06 10.47
C ASP A 37 1.42 -17.52 11.47
N GLU A 38 0.34 -16.75 11.59
CA GLU A 38 -0.83 -17.07 12.42
C GLU A 38 -2.04 -17.44 11.54
N PHE A 39 -1.87 -18.40 10.65
CA PHE A 39 -2.91 -18.82 9.71
C PHE A 39 -3.21 -20.32 9.82
N ALA A 40 -4.49 -20.68 9.75
CA ALA A 40 -4.92 -22.10 9.71
C ALA A 40 -4.80 -22.71 8.30
N TRP A 41 -4.59 -21.88 7.28
CA TRP A 41 -4.47 -22.35 5.91
C TRP A 41 -3.01 -22.70 5.56
N SER A 42 -2.86 -23.64 4.63
CA SER A 42 -1.62 -24.09 4.03
C SER A 42 -1.47 -23.52 2.62
N LEU A 43 -0.23 -23.31 2.21
CA LEU A 43 0.08 -22.95 0.82
C LEU A 43 -0.22 -24.14 -0.10
N PRO A 44 -0.70 -23.90 -1.33
CA PRO A 44 -0.80 -24.93 -2.35
C PRO A 44 0.59 -25.54 -2.59
N SER A 45 0.87 -26.68 -1.96
CA SER A 45 2.14 -27.36 -2.09
C SER A 45 2.14 -28.11 -3.41
N VAL A 46 3.16 -27.91 -4.24
CA VAL A 46 3.43 -28.75 -5.41
C VAL A 46 3.79 -30.15 -4.90
N GLY A 47 2.79 -30.97 -4.57
CA GLY A 47 2.96 -32.38 -4.17
C GLY A 47 2.49 -32.78 -2.76
N SER A 48 1.74 -31.96 -2.02
CA SER A 48 1.12 -32.42 -0.76
C SER A 48 -0.25 -33.04 -1.01
N GLY A 49 -0.46 -34.23 -0.45
CA GLY A 49 -1.55 -35.16 -0.76
C GLY A 49 -2.95 -34.69 -0.40
N LEU A 50 -3.92 -35.44 -0.93
CA LEU A 50 -5.37 -35.22 -1.00
C LEU A 50 -6.13 -35.11 0.36
N ASP A 51 -5.45 -35.04 1.50
CA ASP A 51 -6.09 -35.28 2.81
C ASP A 51 -6.35 -34.02 3.65
N GLU A 52 -5.84 -32.84 3.25
CA GLU A 52 -6.15 -31.60 3.99
C GLU A 52 -7.51 -31.02 3.58
N PRO A 53 -8.37 -30.64 4.53
CA PRO A 53 -9.66 -30.04 4.22
C PRO A 53 -9.54 -28.79 3.35
N GLU A 54 -10.43 -28.63 2.38
CA GLU A 54 -10.51 -27.46 1.48
C GLU A 54 -10.55 -26.10 2.19
N TRP A 55 -11.01 -26.04 3.44
CA TRP A 55 -11.02 -24.82 4.25
C TRP A 55 -9.66 -24.44 4.83
N CYS A 56 -8.71 -25.39 4.85
CA CYS A 56 -7.32 -25.19 5.25
C CYS A 56 -6.42 -24.84 4.06
N LYS A 57 -6.97 -24.47 2.88
CA LYS A 57 -6.17 -24.07 1.72
C LYS A 57 -6.30 -22.57 1.48
N LEU A 58 -5.20 -21.91 1.10
CA LEU A 58 -5.24 -20.53 0.61
C LEU A 58 -6.09 -20.47 -0.66
N LYS A 59 -7.18 -19.69 -0.66
CA LYS A 59 -8.12 -19.63 -1.79
C LYS A 59 -7.91 -18.44 -2.71
N TYR A 60 -7.54 -17.30 -2.13
CA TYR A 60 -7.43 -16.03 -2.85
C TYR A 60 -6.18 -15.28 -2.46
N ILE A 61 -5.57 -14.62 -3.45
CA ILE A 61 -4.38 -13.78 -3.27
C ILE A 61 -4.75 -12.37 -3.71
N GLY A 62 -4.60 -11.41 -2.81
CA GLY A 62 -4.77 -9.99 -3.12
C GLY A 62 -3.48 -9.37 -3.67
N GLY A 63 -3.59 -8.54 -4.69
CA GLY A 63 -2.52 -7.68 -5.20
C GLY A 63 -2.97 -6.23 -5.20
N THR A 64 -2.09 -5.30 -4.88
CA THR A 64 -2.38 -3.87 -4.95
C THR A 64 -1.20 -3.08 -5.50
N ASP A 65 -1.50 -2.08 -6.33
CA ASP A 65 -0.53 -1.14 -6.87
C ASP A 65 -1.10 0.29 -6.81
N ILE A 66 -0.21 1.28 -6.90
CA ILE A 66 -0.60 2.66 -7.14
C ILE A 66 0.39 3.31 -8.11
N SER A 67 -0.15 3.86 -9.18
CA SER A 67 0.62 4.50 -10.25
C SER A 67 0.29 5.99 -10.34
N PHE A 68 1.31 6.83 -10.45
CA PHE A 68 1.18 8.29 -10.45
C PHE A 68 1.17 8.84 -11.88
N LEU A 69 0.34 9.86 -12.12
CA LEU A 69 0.35 10.59 -13.38
C LEU A 69 1.64 11.42 -13.46
N LYS A 70 2.34 11.37 -14.60
CA LYS A 70 3.64 12.04 -14.75
C LYS A 70 3.51 13.56 -14.78
N GLU A 71 2.43 14.03 -15.41
CA GLU A 71 2.13 15.45 -15.61
C GLU A 71 1.60 16.12 -14.33
N ASP A 72 0.92 15.34 -13.47
CA ASP A 72 0.44 15.79 -12.17
C ASP A 72 0.65 14.68 -11.12
N PRO A 73 1.78 14.70 -10.40
CA PRO A 73 2.06 13.73 -9.35
C PRO A 73 1.06 13.75 -8.18
N SER A 74 0.19 14.78 -8.07
CA SER A 74 -0.91 14.75 -7.09
C SER A 74 -2.02 13.78 -7.50
N THR A 75 -2.09 13.40 -8.77
CA THR A 75 -3.06 12.44 -9.30
C THR A 75 -2.43 11.04 -9.39
N ALA A 76 -3.13 10.04 -8.86
CA ALA A 76 -2.70 8.65 -8.91
C ALA A 76 -3.89 7.72 -9.19
N CYS A 77 -3.62 6.56 -9.78
CA CYS A 77 -4.58 5.47 -9.90
C CYS A 77 -4.16 4.36 -8.93
N ALA A 78 -5.00 4.07 -7.93
CA ALA A 78 -4.84 2.93 -7.05
C ALA A 78 -5.64 1.75 -7.62
N ALA A 79 -5.04 0.56 -7.61
CA ALA A 79 -5.69 -0.66 -8.08
C ALA A 79 -5.57 -1.77 -7.03
N VAL A 80 -6.60 -2.61 -6.95
CA VAL A 80 -6.61 -3.88 -6.23
C VAL A 80 -7.12 -4.97 -7.16
N VAL A 81 -6.51 -6.14 -7.07
CA VAL A 81 -6.95 -7.36 -7.74
C VAL A 81 -7.00 -8.50 -6.74
N VAL A 82 -7.91 -9.44 -6.95
CA VAL A 82 -7.98 -10.70 -6.22
C VAL A 82 -7.87 -11.83 -7.22
N LEU A 83 -6.91 -12.72 -6.99
CA LEU A 83 -6.68 -13.90 -7.83
C LEU A 83 -7.19 -15.15 -7.11
N ASN A 84 -7.72 -16.10 -7.86
CA ASN A 84 -7.83 -17.48 -7.38
C ASN A 84 -6.41 -18.06 -7.19
N ALA A 85 -6.11 -18.63 -6.03
CA ALA A 85 -4.76 -19.08 -5.70
C ALA A 85 -4.30 -20.30 -6.53
N ASP A 86 -5.22 -21.15 -6.98
CA ASP A 86 -4.91 -22.35 -7.76
C ASP A 86 -4.73 -22.04 -9.26
N THR A 87 -5.60 -21.20 -9.82
CA THR A 87 -5.60 -20.89 -11.26
C THR A 87 -4.82 -19.62 -11.63
N LEU A 88 -4.56 -18.75 -10.65
CA LEU A 88 -4.02 -17.39 -10.84
C LEU A 88 -4.89 -16.50 -11.76
N GLU A 89 -6.15 -16.88 -11.96
CA GLU A 89 -7.12 -16.05 -12.68
C GLU A 89 -7.64 -14.93 -11.78
N VAL A 90 -7.82 -13.73 -12.35
CA VAL A 90 -8.44 -12.60 -11.65
C VAL A 90 -9.92 -12.90 -11.43
N VAL A 91 -10.34 -12.92 -10.16
CA VAL A 91 -11.73 -13.10 -9.75
C VAL A 91 -12.40 -11.79 -9.34
N HIS A 92 -11.60 -10.75 -9.08
CA HIS A 92 -12.08 -9.41 -8.77
C HIS A 92 -11.01 -8.36 -9.10
N GLU A 93 -11.44 -7.20 -9.58
CA GLU A 93 -10.59 -6.05 -9.85
C GLU A 93 -11.35 -4.77 -9.53
N GLU A 94 -10.68 -3.82 -8.87
CA GLU A 94 -11.19 -2.48 -8.63
C GLU A 94 -10.05 -1.46 -8.79
N PHE A 95 -10.38 -0.28 -9.30
CA PHE A 95 -9.45 0.83 -9.41
C PHE A 95 -10.14 2.16 -9.09
N ASN A 96 -9.35 3.10 -8.57
CA ASN A 96 -9.83 4.44 -8.29
C ASN A 96 -8.75 5.48 -8.62
N VAL A 97 -9.15 6.54 -9.33
CA VAL A 97 -8.30 7.70 -9.57
C VAL A 97 -8.47 8.66 -8.40
N VAL A 98 -7.39 8.92 -7.68
CA VAL A 98 -7.37 9.67 -6.44
C VAL A 98 -6.44 10.87 -6.54
N ARG A 99 -6.77 11.92 -5.80
CA ARG A 99 -5.93 13.11 -5.66
C ARG A 99 -5.31 13.17 -4.28
N LEU A 100 -4.01 13.02 -4.24
CA LEU A 100 -3.19 12.96 -3.04
C LEU A 100 -2.78 14.35 -2.60
N GLN A 101 -3.06 14.67 -1.33
CA GLN A 101 -2.69 15.94 -0.71
C GLN A 101 -1.32 15.91 -0.02
N VAL A 102 -0.71 14.72 0.05
CA VAL A 102 0.54 14.49 0.78
C VAL A 102 1.69 14.43 -0.23
N PRO A 103 2.73 15.28 -0.10
CA PRO A 103 3.88 15.25 -0.99
C PRO A 103 4.68 13.96 -0.83
N TYR A 104 5.46 13.62 -1.85
CA TYR A 104 6.39 12.50 -1.74
C TYR A 104 7.53 12.87 -0.77
N ILE A 105 7.69 12.08 0.28
CA ILE A 105 8.82 12.16 1.20
C ILE A 105 9.50 10.79 1.26
N PRO A 106 10.79 10.67 0.88
CA PRO A 106 11.54 9.42 1.00
C PRO A 106 11.46 8.84 2.42
N GLY A 107 11.15 7.54 2.53
CA GLY A 107 10.94 6.84 3.80
C GLY A 107 9.51 6.88 4.35
N PHE A 108 8.60 7.63 3.72
CA PHE A 108 7.23 7.83 4.20
C PHE A 108 6.14 7.56 3.14
N LEU A 109 6.48 6.78 2.11
CA LEU A 109 5.57 6.46 1.00
C LEU A 109 4.22 5.89 1.48
N ALA A 110 4.24 5.05 2.52
CA ALA A 110 3.03 4.44 3.09
C ALA A 110 1.98 5.47 3.54
N PHE A 111 2.38 6.66 4.04
CA PHE A 111 1.43 7.70 4.46
C PHE A 111 0.68 8.34 3.28
N ARG A 112 1.29 8.27 2.09
CA ARG A 112 0.71 8.76 0.84
C ARG A 112 -0.22 7.70 0.23
N GLU A 113 0.20 6.44 0.23
CA GLU A 113 -0.54 5.37 -0.46
C GLU A 113 -1.67 4.74 0.36
N SER A 114 -1.51 4.62 1.69
CA SER A 114 -2.51 3.95 2.55
C SER A 114 -3.87 4.65 2.51
N ARG A 115 -3.89 5.99 2.42
CA ARG A 115 -5.13 6.77 2.30
C ARG A 115 -5.78 6.67 0.93
N ALA A 116 -4.98 6.43 -0.12
CA ALA A 116 -5.48 6.31 -1.49
C ALA A 116 -6.21 5.00 -1.75
N LYS A 117 -5.84 3.93 -1.04
CA LYS A 117 -6.36 2.59 -1.28
C LYS A 117 -7.77 2.38 -0.71
N GLY A 118 -8.26 3.21 0.21
CA GLY A 118 -9.70 3.28 0.56
C GLY A 118 -10.37 2.01 1.09
N PHE A 119 -9.60 0.95 1.35
CA PHE A 119 -10.03 -0.33 1.94
C PHE A 119 -9.67 -0.40 3.42
#